data_AF-A0A897N1I3-F1
#
_entry.id   AF-A0A897N1I3-F1
#
_cell.length_a   1.000
_cell.length_b   1.000
_cell.length_c   1.000
_cell.angle_alpha   90.00
_cell.angle_beta   90.00
_cell.angle_gamma   90.00
#
_symmetry.space_group_name_H-M   'P 1'
#
loop_
_entity.id
_entity.type
_entity.pdbx_description
1 polymer ?
#
loop_
_entity_poly.entity_id
_entity_poly.type
_entity_poly.pdbx_seq_one_letter_code
_entity_poly.pdbx_strand_id
1 'polypeptide(L)'
;MTEQELSSGEHLGRTSDYLFRTRVTLPAFALLGLVKGLLVAVWIAVEIPLVTFTYPRQGFFYPMLSFVPSGPLVAHPLPGTFVGLHPLLIATYAVGVVVTLVAVTLALATVTWRTAPETTGWLPSTRRLLWLGVFVTVAVVASVPALVAWLPVTGRLTSTLLTVVLAYLLARLFAAPVSIVRDGRDPLAAVRWSWSVSRGIPDVALTIFLLALAQYWLSGFPWFRLLDGSTAVVAGTVVGTAVFGAAFAAVICSTYDSVSPSPSQ
;
A
#
# COMPACT_ATOMS: atom_id res chain seq x y z
N MET A 1 27.76 18.29 -13.73
CA MET A 1 27.05 17.04 -13.40
C MET A 1 27.57 16.57 -12.07
N THR A 2 26.81 16.82 -11.02
CA THR A 2 27.17 16.50 -9.63
C THR A 2 26.88 15.02 -9.33
N GLU A 3 27.65 14.38 -8.45
CA GLU A 3 27.48 12.95 -8.08
C GLU A 3 26.03 12.58 -7.69
N GLN A 4 25.27 13.56 -7.19
CA GLN A 4 23.86 13.44 -6.86
C GLN A 4 22.94 13.23 -8.09
N GLU A 5 23.25 13.81 -9.25
CA GLU A 5 22.51 13.60 -10.50
C GLU A 5 22.77 12.21 -11.08
N LEU A 6 24.00 11.71 -10.94
CA LEU A 6 24.38 10.34 -11.33
C LEU A 6 23.65 9.29 -10.47
N SER A 7 23.60 9.50 -9.16
CA SER A 7 22.89 8.59 -8.23
C SER A 7 21.38 8.55 -8.48
N SER A 8 20.76 9.70 -8.77
CA SER A 8 19.32 9.79 -9.07
C SER A 8 18.95 9.09 -10.39
N GLY A 9 19.77 9.28 -11.44
CA GLY A 9 19.58 8.60 -12.73
C GLY A 9 19.70 7.07 -12.63
N GLU A 10 20.63 6.58 -11.84
CA GLU A 10 20.84 5.14 -11.63
C GLU A 10 19.68 4.50 -10.86
N HIS A 11 19.09 5.22 -9.89
CA HIS A 11 17.95 4.74 -9.12
C HIS A 11 16.67 4.62 -9.97
N LEU A 12 16.44 5.58 -10.88
CA LEU A 12 15.33 5.54 -11.84
C LEU A 12 15.47 4.38 -12.83
N GLY A 13 16.68 4.15 -13.37
CA GLY A 13 16.97 3.03 -14.27
C GLY A 13 16.72 1.66 -13.64
N ARG A 14 17.16 1.45 -12.39
CA ARG A 14 16.88 0.21 -11.64
C ARG A 14 15.39 0.03 -11.38
N THR A 15 14.65 1.11 -11.09
CA THR A 15 13.21 1.03 -10.85
C THR A 15 12.45 0.63 -12.11
N SER A 16 12.84 1.14 -13.29
CA SER A 16 12.30 0.67 -14.57
C SER A 16 12.64 -0.80 -14.83
N ASP A 17 13.85 -1.24 -14.51
CA ASP A 17 14.23 -2.65 -14.65
C ASP A 17 13.39 -3.54 -13.74
N TYR A 18 13.06 -3.14 -12.51
CA TYR A 18 12.16 -3.94 -11.66
C TYR A 18 10.74 -4.04 -12.22
N LEU A 19 10.23 -2.97 -12.83
CA LEU A 19 8.91 -2.94 -13.47
C LEU A 19 8.86 -3.83 -14.72
N PHE A 20 9.92 -3.84 -15.55
CA PHE A 20 9.96 -4.58 -16.81
C PHE A 20 10.52 -6.02 -16.70
N ARG A 21 11.48 -6.25 -15.80
CA ARG A 21 12.20 -7.52 -15.67
C ARG A 21 11.43 -8.53 -14.81
N THR A 22 10.54 -8.08 -13.93
CA THR A 22 9.79 -8.97 -13.04
C THR A 22 8.44 -9.35 -13.67
N ARG A 23 8.39 -10.44 -14.44
CA ARG A 23 7.13 -11.00 -15.00
C ARG A 23 6.05 -11.33 -13.95
N VAL A 24 6.37 -11.24 -12.66
CA VAL A 24 5.53 -11.62 -11.51
C VAL A 24 4.85 -10.42 -10.84
N THR A 25 5.39 -9.19 -10.98
CA THR A 25 4.85 -7.99 -10.29
C THR A 25 3.44 -7.67 -10.76
N LEU A 26 3.26 -7.47 -12.06
CA LEU A 26 1.99 -7.08 -12.67
C LEU A 26 0.88 -8.13 -12.44
N PRO A 27 1.07 -9.45 -12.67
CA PRO A 27 0.02 -10.43 -12.41
C PRO A 27 -0.32 -10.58 -10.92
N ALA A 28 0.65 -10.50 -10.00
CA ALA A 28 0.37 -10.58 -8.57
C ALA A 28 -0.52 -9.41 -8.10
N PHE A 29 -0.24 -8.19 -8.55
CA PHE A 29 -1.07 -7.03 -8.20
C PHE A 29 -2.36 -6.93 -9.00
N ALA A 30 -2.42 -7.49 -10.21
CA ALA A 30 -3.67 -7.64 -10.95
C ALA A 30 -4.63 -8.61 -10.23
N LEU A 31 -4.12 -9.77 -9.76
CA LEU A 31 -4.90 -10.70 -8.94
C LEU A 31 -5.35 -10.06 -7.63
N LEU A 32 -4.46 -9.31 -6.95
CA LEU A 32 -4.84 -8.53 -5.78
C LEU A 32 -5.96 -7.53 -6.12
N GLY A 33 -5.82 -6.81 -7.24
CA GLY A 33 -6.84 -5.90 -7.74
C GLY A 33 -8.18 -6.58 -7.96
N LEU A 34 -8.20 -7.76 -8.59
CA LEU A 34 -9.41 -8.56 -8.81
C LEU A 34 -10.07 -8.99 -7.50
N VAL A 35 -9.29 -9.50 -6.54
CA VAL A 35 -9.82 -9.89 -5.21
C VAL A 35 -10.46 -8.69 -4.52
N LYS A 36 -9.82 -7.52 -4.58
CA LYS A 36 -10.36 -6.29 -3.97
C LYS A 36 -11.56 -5.75 -4.73
N GLY A 37 -11.56 -5.80 -6.06
CA GLY A 37 -12.70 -5.41 -6.87
C GLY A 37 -13.93 -6.28 -6.59
N LEU A 38 -13.74 -7.60 -6.48
CA LEU A 38 -14.80 -8.53 -6.10
C LEU A 38 -15.33 -8.23 -4.69
N LEU A 39 -14.44 -7.97 -3.73
CA LEU A 39 -14.83 -7.64 -2.37
C LEU A 39 -15.62 -6.32 -2.31
N VAL A 40 -15.21 -5.32 -3.08
CA VAL A 40 -15.96 -4.06 -3.24
C VAL A 40 -17.32 -4.31 -3.86
N ALA A 41 -17.43 -5.18 -4.88
CA ALA A 41 -18.71 -5.55 -5.47
C ALA A 41 -19.65 -6.20 -4.43
N VAL A 42 -19.11 -7.10 -3.59
CA VAL A 42 -19.86 -7.70 -2.48
C VAL A 42 -20.30 -6.63 -1.48
N TRP A 43 -19.42 -5.71 -1.08
CA TRP A 43 -19.79 -4.64 -0.16
C TRP A 43 -20.88 -3.72 -0.70
N ILE A 44 -20.82 -3.38 -1.99
CA ILE A 44 -21.91 -2.63 -2.66
C ILE A 44 -23.21 -3.43 -2.63
N ALA A 45 -23.16 -4.72 -2.94
CA ALA A 45 -24.35 -5.58 -3.00
C ALA A 45 -25.03 -5.77 -1.63
N VAL A 46 -24.26 -5.74 -0.53
CA VAL A 46 -24.76 -5.84 0.85
C VAL A 46 -24.89 -4.45 1.50
N GLU A 47 -24.85 -3.37 0.70
CA GLU A 47 -25.05 -1.99 1.14
C GLU A 47 -24.13 -1.51 2.28
N ILE A 48 -22.92 -2.08 2.36
CA ILE A 48 -21.91 -1.61 3.31
C ILE A 48 -21.41 -0.24 2.83
N PRO A 49 -21.50 0.82 3.66
CA PRO A 49 -21.09 2.15 3.25
C PRO A 49 -19.59 2.17 2.93
N LEU A 50 -19.28 2.46 1.67
CA LEU A 50 -17.92 2.68 1.21
C LEU A 50 -17.61 4.17 1.31
N VAL A 51 -16.45 4.53 1.88
CA VAL A 51 -15.90 5.87 1.68
C VAL A 51 -15.32 5.89 0.27
N THR A 52 -16.22 6.05 -0.70
CA THR A 52 -15.82 6.48 -2.02
C THR A 52 -15.37 7.93 -1.85
N PHE A 53 -14.06 8.17 -1.82
CA PHE A 53 -13.57 9.54 -1.94
C PHE A 53 -14.01 10.04 -3.30
N THR A 54 -15.14 10.73 -3.31
CA THR A 54 -15.92 11.05 -4.49
C THR A 54 -15.29 12.26 -5.14
N TYR A 55 -14.17 12.07 -5.84
CA TYR A 55 -13.42 13.14 -6.50
C TYR A 55 -12.96 14.25 -5.51
N PRO A 56 -12.04 15.14 -5.91
CA PRO A 56 -11.98 16.46 -5.31
C PRO A 56 -13.20 17.28 -5.73
N ARG A 57 -14.42 16.93 -5.28
CA ARG A 57 -15.60 17.78 -5.51
C ARG A 57 -15.51 19.13 -4.77
N GLN A 58 -14.55 19.28 -3.86
CA GLN A 58 -14.41 20.46 -3.00
C GLN A 58 -13.03 21.14 -3.03
N GLY A 59 -12.14 20.78 -3.97
CA GLY A 59 -10.84 21.45 -4.10
C GLY A 59 -9.84 21.17 -2.95
N PHE A 60 -10.07 20.12 -2.14
CA PHE A 60 -9.21 19.75 -1.02
C PHE A 60 -8.31 18.54 -1.36
N PHE A 61 -7.01 18.69 -1.08
CA PHE A 61 -6.01 17.62 -1.17
C PHE A 61 -6.08 16.72 0.09
N TYR A 62 -6.52 15.48 -0.09
CA TYR A 62 -6.41 14.42 0.91
C TYR A 62 -5.64 13.24 0.29
N PRO A 63 -4.30 13.26 0.27
CA PRO A 63 -3.55 12.14 -0.26
C PRO A 63 -3.87 10.89 0.57
N MET A 64 -4.34 9.83 -0.10
CA MET A 64 -4.49 8.53 0.55
C MET A 64 -3.10 7.98 0.85
N LEU A 65 -2.71 8.10 2.11
CA LEU A 65 -1.46 7.57 2.62
C LEU A 65 -1.72 6.18 3.18
N SER A 66 -1.39 5.16 2.40
CA SER A 66 -1.46 3.76 2.84
C SER A 66 -0.09 3.12 2.83
N PHE A 67 0.20 2.34 3.88
CA PHE A 67 1.41 1.53 4.01
C PHE A 67 1.47 0.37 3.01
N VAL A 68 0.35 0.06 2.37
CA VAL A 68 0.18 -1.09 1.51
C VAL A 68 -0.84 -0.75 0.41
N PRO A 69 -0.81 -1.36 -0.79
CA PRO A 69 -1.90 -1.27 -1.76
C PRO A 69 -3.28 -1.62 -1.15
N SER A 70 -3.94 -0.59 -0.62
CA SER A 70 -5.31 -0.58 -0.12
C SER A 70 -6.14 0.17 -1.15
N GLY A 71 -7.12 -0.52 -1.76
CA GLY A 71 -8.08 0.08 -2.68
C GLY A 71 -8.97 1.12 -1.98
N PRO A 72 -10.22 1.35 -2.43
CA PRO A 72 -11.09 2.33 -1.78
C PRO A 72 -11.28 1.96 -0.30
N LEU A 73 -11.26 2.97 0.55
CA LEU A 73 -11.42 2.80 1.99
C LEU A 73 -12.88 2.46 2.27
N VAL A 74 -13.12 1.36 2.97
CA VAL A 74 -14.42 1.11 3.60
C VAL A 74 -14.61 2.19 4.66
N ALA A 75 -15.82 2.70 4.84
CA ALA A 75 -16.11 3.52 6.02
C ALA A 75 -15.73 2.67 7.23
N HIS A 76 -14.68 3.07 7.95
CA HIS A 76 -14.34 2.40 9.20
C HIS A 76 -15.54 2.60 10.11
N PRO A 77 -16.31 1.54 10.42
CA PRO A 77 -17.42 1.70 11.31
C PRO A 77 -16.78 2.08 12.65
N LEU A 78 -17.15 3.25 13.19
CA LEU A 78 -16.85 3.59 14.56
C LEU A 78 -17.28 2.42 15.47
N PRO A 79 -16.65 2.19 16.63
CA PRO A 79 -17.04 1.11 17.52
C PRO A 79 -18.55 1.08 17.83
N GLY A 80 -19.20 2.24 17.87
CA GLY A 80 -20.66 2.37 18.05
C GLY A 80 -21.52 1.92 16.87
N THR A 81 -20.99 1.88 15.63
CA THR A 81 -21.76 1.42 14.45
C THR A 81 -22.00 -0.08 14.44
N PHE A 82 -21.23 -0.88 15.19
CA PHE A 82 -21.45 -2.33 15.31
C PHE A 82 -22.57 -2.69 16.28
N VAL A 83 -23.03 -1.75 17.10
CA VAL A 83 -24.14 -1.97 18.04
C VAL A 83 -25.46 -1.94 17.25
N GLY A 84 -26.08 -3.11 17.09
CA GLY A 84 -27.35 -3.27 16.35
C GLY A 84 -27.21 -3.61 14.87
N LEU A 85 -25.99 -3.82 14.36
CA LEU A 85 -25.76 -4.29 12.99
C LEU A 85 -26.20 -5.75 12.83
N HIS A 86 -26.81 -6.07 11.67
CA HIS A 86 -27.20 -7.43 11.34
C HIS A 86 -25.96 -8.36 11.34
N PRO A 87 -26.00 -9.56 11.95
CA PRO A 87 -24.84 -10.45 12.06
C PRO A 87 -24.17 -10.76 10.71
N LEU A 88 -24.96 -10.83 9.64
CA LEU A 88 -24.47 -11.00 8.28
C LEU A 88 -23.51 -9.87 7.85
N LEU A 89 -23.82 -8.61 8.18
CA LEU A 89 -22.98 -7.45 7.83
C LEU A 89 -21.65 -7.48 8.59
N ILE A 90 -21.69 -7.87 9.87
CA ILE A 90 -20.48 -8.04 10.70
C ILE A 90 -19.60 -9.16 10.11
N ALA A 91 -20.21 -10.29 9.73
CA ALA A 91 -19.49 -11.40 9.10
C ALA A 91 -18.88 -10.99 7.76
N THR A 92 -19.63 -10.34 6.87
CA THR A 92 -19.13 -9.87 5.57
C THR A 92 -17.99 -8.87 5.73
N TYR A 93 -18.07 -7.98 6.72
CA TYR A 93 -17.00 -7.04 7.03
C TYR A 93 -15.75 -7.76 7.54
N ALA A 94 -15.90 -8.63 8.56
CA ALA A 94 -14.78 -9.36 9.15
C ALA A 94 -14.07 -10.26 8.13
N VAL A 95 -14.84 -11.03 7.34
CA VAL A 95 -14.30 -11.87 6.26
C VAL A 95 -13.62 -11.00 5.21
N GLY A 96 -14.21 -9.87 4.84
CA GLY A 96 -13.61 -8.94 3.87
C GLY A 96 -12.27 -8.37 4.33
N VAL A 97 -12.15 -8.00 5.61
CA VAL A 97 -10.89 -7.57 6.20
C VAL A 97 -9.86 -8.69 6.15
N VAL A 98 -10.22 -9.91 6.58
CA VAL A 98 -9.32 -11.07 6.55
C VAL A 98 -8.84 -11.39 5.13
N VAL A 99 -9.75 -11.45 4.16
CA VAL A 99 -9.42 -11.68 2.74
C VAL A 99 -8.48 -10.61 2.22
N THR A 100 -8.72 -9.35 2.57
CA THR A 100 -7.84 -8.24 2.19
C THR A 100 -6.44 -8.41 2.78
N LEU A 101 -6.33 -8.71 4.07
CA LEU A 101 -5.05 -8.91 4.75
C LEU A 101 -4.25 -10.06 4.14
N VAL A 102 -4.91 -11.19 3.88
CA VAL A 102 -4.28 -12.37 3.27
C VAL A 102 -3.81 -12.06 1.84
N ALA A 103 -4.69 -11.51 1.00
CA ALA A 103 -4.36 -11.21 -0.40
C ALA A 103 -3.20 -10.22 -0.51
N VAL A 104 -3.22 -9.17 0.30
CA VAL A 104 -2.16 -8.17 0.35
C VAL A 104 -0.83 -8.78 0.80
N THR A 105 -0.85 -9.57 1.86
CA THR A 105 0.34 -10.24 2.40
C THR A 105 0.95 -11.16 1.34
N LEU A 106 0.13 -11.97 0.66
CA LEU A 106 0.59 -12.87 -0.39
C LEU A 106 1.14 -12.14 -1.61
N ALA A 107 0.49 -11.06 -2.06
CA ALA A 107 0.97 -10.26 -3.19
C ALA A 107 2.34 -9.65 -2.89
N LEU A 108 2.50 -9.01 -1.72
CA LEU A 108 3.78 -8.45 -1.29
C LEU A 108 4.85 -9.52 -1.12
N ALA A 109 4.52 -10.63 -0.44
CA ALA A 109 5.46 -11.73 -0.23
C ALA A 109 5.96 -12.31 -1.55
N THR A 110 5.04 -12.61 -2.48
CA THR A 110 5.37 -13.20 -3.78
C THR A 110 6.31 -12.28 -4.56
N VAL A 111 5.98 -10.99 -4.64
CA VAL A 111 6.77 -10.04 -5.44
C VAL A 111 8.14 -9.78 -4.80
N THR A 112 8.20 -9.52 -3.51
CA THR A 112 9.47 -9.23 -2.82
C THR A 112 10.39 -10.45 -2.73
N TRP A 113 9.83 -11.65 -2.66
CA TRP A 113 10.56 -12.91 -2.74
C TRP A 113 11.10 -13.15 -4.15
N ARG A 114 10.24 -13.10 -5.18
CA ARG A 114 10.62 -13.42 -6.56
C ARG A 114 11.54 -12.39 -7.22
N THR A 115 11.67 -11.21 -6.63
CA THR A 115 12.63 -10.18 -7.05
C THR A 115 14.02 -10.35 -6.42
N ALA A 116 14.18 -11.25 -5.44
CA ALA A 116 15.48 -11.55 -4.84
C ALA A 116 16.24 -12.61 -5.67
N PRO A 117 17.53 -12.38 -5.99
CA PRO A 117 18.30 -13.20 -6.94
C PRO A 117 18.54 -14.65 -6.48
N GLU A 118 18.51 -14.94 -5.18
CA GLU A 118 18.90 -16.24 -4.61
C GLU A 118 17.71 -17.09 -4.14
N THR A 119 16.48 -16.73 -4.52
CA THR A 119 15.29 -17.41 -3.99
C THR A 119 14.83 -18.58 -4.87
N THR A 120 14.69 -19.76 -4.25
CA THR A 120 14.03 -20.92 -4.83
C THR A 120 12.57 -20.98 -4.36
N GLY A 121 11.64 -21.28 -5.27
CA GLY A 121 10.21 -21.39 -4.97
C GLY A 121 9.37 -20.12 -5.15
N TRP A 122 8.05 -20.26 -4.96
CA TRP A 122 7.06 -19.20 -5.21
C TRP A 122 6.83 -18.25 -4.03
N LEU A 123 7.00 -18.74 -2.80
CA LEU A 123 6.71 -18.01 -1.57
C LEU A 123 7.87 -18.15 -0.55
N PRO A 124 8.05 -17.14 0.32
CA PRO A 124 8.99 -17.24 1.43
C PRO A 124 8.51 -18.25 2.48
N SER A 125 9.39 -18.61 3.42
CA SER A 125 9.04 -19.54 4.51
C SER A 125 7.87 -19.03 5.36
N THR A 126 7.12 -19.95 5.97
CA THR A 126 5.92 -19.67 6.76
C THR A 126 6.17 -18.64 7.87
N ARG A 127 7.33 -18.70 8.54
CA ARG A 127 7.73 -17.70 9.54
C ARG A 127 7.78 -16.28 8.97
N ARG A 128 8.36 -16.10 7.77
CA ARG A 128 8.46 -14.79 7.11
C ARG A 128 7.10 -14.28 6.66
N LEU A 129 6.24 -15.18 6.17
CA LEU A 129 4.85 -14.86 5.83
C LEU A 129 4.05 -14.40 7.06
N LEU A 130 4.20 -15.08 8.20
CA LEU A 130 3.54 -14.69 9.45
C LEU A 130 3.99 -13.31 9.91
N TRP A 131 5.29 -13.03 9.89
CA TRP A 131 5.81 -11.72 10.26
C TRP A 131 5.35 -10.61 9.31
N LEU A 132 5.30 -10.90 8.00
CA LEU A 132 4.75 -9.96 7.04
C LEU A 132 3.26 -9.74 7.29
N GLY A 133 2.50 -10.79 7.61
CA GLY A 133 1.09 -10.71 7.95
C GLY A 133 0.83 -9.86 9.19
N VAL A 134 1.64 -10.00 10.25
CA VAL A 134 1.60 -9.14 11.43
C VAL A 134 1.85 -7.68 11.04
N PHE A 135 2.89 -7.43 10.23
CA PHE A 135 3.19 -6.08 9.75
C PHE A 135 2.03 -5.49 8.94
N VAL A 136 1.50 -6.22 7.96
CA VAL A 136 0.38 -5.79 7.10
C VAL A 136 -0.86 -5.51 7.94
N THR A 137 -1.15 -6.35 8.93
CA THR A 137 -2.30 -6.16 9.84
C THR A 137 -2.18 -4.85 10.60
N VAL A 138 -1.04 -4.61 11.25
CA VAL A 138 -0.78 -3.35 11.98
C VAL A 138 -0.85 -2.16 11.02
N ALA A 139 -0.25 -2.29 9.84
CA ALA A 139 -0.20 -1.24 8.83
C ALA A 139 -1.57 -0.86 8.25
N VAL A 140 -2.46 -1.84 8.03
CA VAL A 140 -3.83 -1.62 7.57
C VAL A 140 -4.68 -1.00 8.69
N VAL A 141 -4.59 -1.53 9.91
CA VAL A 141 -5.32 -1.01 11.09
C VAL A 141 -4.88 0.42 11.45
N ALA A 142 -3.58 0.71 11.36
CA ALA A 142 -3.00 2.01 11.70
C ALA A 142 -2.97 3.01 10.52
N SER A 143 -3.66 2.72 9.41
CA SER A 143 -3.66 3.60 8.24
C SER A 143 -4.27 4.98 8.56
N VAL A 144 -3.77 6.03 7.89
CA VAL A 144 -4.12 7.46 8.14
C VAL A 144 -5.63 7.74 8.22
N PRO A 145 -6.49 7.16 7.38
CA PRO A 145 -7.94 7.37 7.46
C PRO A 145 -8.56 6.85 8.75
N ALA A 146 -8.06 5.72 9.27
CA ALA A 146 -8.47 5.23 10.58
C ALA A 146 -7.99 6.19 11.69
N LEU A 147 -6.74 6.64 11.67
CA LEU A 147 -6.24 7.60 12.66
C LEU A 147 -7.01 8.94 12.65
N VAL A 148 -7.33 9.47 11.48
CA VAL A 148 -8.11 10.72 11.32
C VAL A 148 -9.57 10.56 11.76
N ALA A 149 -10.16 9.37 11.58
CA ALA A 149 -11.51 9.10 12.08
C ALA A 149 -11.57 8.97 13.61
N TRP A 150 -10.46 8.57 14.25
CA TRP A 150 -10.39 8.35 15.69
C TRP A 150 -9.90 9.56 16.49
N LEU A 151 -9.14 10.47 15.86
CA LEU A 151 -8.72 11.73 16.45
C LEU A 151 -9.60 12.86 15.91
N PRO A 152 -10.42 13.55 16.74
CA PRO A 152 -11.17 14.72 16.31
C PRO A 152 -10.20 15.89 16.09
N VAL A 153 -9.52 15.89 14.95
CA VAL A 153 -8.60 16.96 14.57
C VAL A 153 -9.43 18.13 14.07
N THR A 154 -9.76 19.05 14.97
CA THR A 154 -10.43 20.30 14.62
C THR A 154 -9.42 21.28 14.02
N GLY A 155 -9.64 21.70 12.78
CA GLY A 155 -8.84 22.74 12.11
C GLY A 155 -7.99 22.24 10.94
N ARG A 156 -7.98 23.02 9.85
CA ARG A 156 -7.32 22.66 8.59
C ARG A 156 -5.81 22.45 8.76
N LEU A 157 -5.16 23.38 9.47
CA LEU A 157 -3.70 23.38 9.67
C LEU A 157 -3.23 22.15 10.46
N THR A 158 -4.01 21.76 11.47
CA THR A 158 -3.78 20.58 12.31
C THR A 158 -3.89 19.28 11.51
N SER A 159 -4.88 19.19 10.61
CA SER A 159 -5.04 18.03 9.72
C SER A 159 -3.89 17.89 8.72
N THR A 160 -3.45 19.00 8.11
CA THR A 160 -2.34 18.99 7.14
C THR A 160 -1.01 18.63 7.80
N LEU A 161 -0.70 19.22 8.96
CA LEU A 161 0.51 18.88 9.72
C LEU A 161 0.52 17.41 10.13
N LEU A 162 -0.61 16.89 10.61
CA LEU A 162 -0.73 15.48 10.96
C LEU A 162 -0.53 14.57 9.74
N THR A 163 -1.11 14.92 8.58
CA THR A 163 -0.89 14.19 7.32
C THR A 163 0.58 14.20 6.91
N VAL A 164 1.29 15.33 7.03
CA VAL A 164 2.72 15.43 6.70
C VAL A 164 3.57 14.60 7.67
N VAL A 165 3.30 14.67 8.97
CA VAL A 165 4.00 13.84 9.98
C VAL A 165 3.75 12.36 9.72
N LEU A 166 2.51 11.97 9.43
CA LEU A 166 2.18 10.59 9.07
C LEU A 166 2.89 10.16 7.78
N ALA A 167 2.89 10.99 6.73
CA ALA A 167 3.62 10.73 5.49
C ALA A 167 5.11 10.50 5.75
N TYR A 168 5.69 11.31 6.64
CA TYR A 168 7.07 11.15 7.05
C TYR A 168 7.30 9.84 7.81
N LEU A 169 6.45 9.48 8.78
CA LEU A 169 6.54 8.19 9.50
C LEU A 169 6.34 6.99 8.57
N LEU A 170 5.41 7.11 7.61
CA LEU A 170 5.17 6.15 6.54
C LEU A 170 6.41 5.93 5.69
N ALA A 171 7.07 7.01 5.30
CA ALA A 171 8.30 6.95 4.53
C ALA A 171 9.42 6.19 5.23
N ARG A 172 9.43 6.23 6.57
CA ARG A 172 10.41 5.54 7.39
C ARG A 172 10.16 4.04 7.53
N LEU A 173 8.92 3.59 7.34
CA LEU A 173 8.52 2.18 7.47
C LEU A 173 8.50 1.43 6.13
N PHE A 174 8.73 2.17 5.04
CA PHE A 174 8.52 1.73 3.67
C PHE A 174 9.35 0.50 3.25
N ALA A 175 10.59 0.38 3.72
CA ALA A 175 11.47 -0.72 3.36
C ALA A 175 11.32 -1.95 4.28
N ALA A 176 10.53 -1.84 5.36
CA ALA A 176 10.33 -2.91 6.32
C ALA A 176 9.78 -4.21 5.70
N PRO A 177 8.73 -4.19 4.83
CA PRO A 177 8.18 -5.41 4.22
C PRO A 177 9.22 -6.23 3.47
N VAL A 178 10.09 -5.58 2.70
CA VAL A 178 11.12 -6.25 1.91
C VAL A 178 12.15 -6.90 2.82
N SER A 179 12.57 -6.22 3.90
CA SER A 179 13.51 -6.80 4.85
C SER A 179 12.93 -7.98 5.65
N ILE A 180 11.62 -8.01 5.91
CA ILE A 180 10.96 -9.17 6.53
C ILE A 180 11.00 -10.36 5.56
N VAL A 181 10.71 -10.12 4.28
CA VAL A 181 10.62 -11.19 3.29
C VAL A 181 11.99 -11.70 2.84
N ARG A 182 12.93 -10.80 2.56
CA ARG A 182 14.27 -11.14 2.04
C ARG A 182 15.25 -11.55 3.13
N ASP A 183 15.26 -10.86 4.27
CA ASP A 183 16.22 -11.15 5.37
C ASP A 183 15.62 -12.04 6.46
N GLY A 184 14.29 -12.20 6.49
CA GLY A 184 13.62 -12.92 7.57
C GLY A 184 13.64 -12.20 8.91
N ARG A 185 13.80 -10.88 8.90
CA ARG A 185 13.80 -10.07 10.14
C ARG A 185 12.44 -10.13 10.82
N ASP A 186 12.45 -10.18 12.14
CA ASP A 186 11.25 -9.98 12.94
C ASP A 186 10.73 -8.53 12.76
N PRO A 187 9.42 -8.24 12.93
CA PRO A 187 8.82 -6.97 12.55
C PRO A 187 9.49 -5.75 13.20
N LEU A 188 9.84 -5.84 14.48
CA LEU A 188 10.53 -4.75 15.19
C LEU A 188 11.94 -4.49 14.64
N ALA A 189 12.67 -5.56 14.29
CA ALA A 189 13.99 -5.43 13.69
C ALA A 189 13.90 -4.84 12.28
N ALA A 190 12.91 -5.25 11.50
CA ALA A 190 12.62 -4.69 10.18
C ALA A 190 12.29 -3.19 10.23
N VAL A 191 11.47 -2.77 11.20
CA VAL A 191 11.15 -1.35 11.43
C VAL A 191 12.37 -0.55 11.80
N ARG A 192 13.19 -1.03 12.76
CA ARG A 192 14.42 -0.35 13.17
C ARG A 192 15.40 -0.20 12.01
N TRP A 193 15.54 -1.25 11.21
CA TRP A 193 16.39 -1.20 10.02
C TRP A 193 15.86 -0.21 8.99
N SER A 194 14.57 -0.29 8.64
CA SER A 194 13.94 0.65 7.69
C SER A 194 14.14 2.08 8.16
N TRP A 195 13.97 2.35 9.45
CA TRP A 195 14.20 3.67 10.03
C TRP A 195 15.65 4.15 9.89
N SER A 196 16.62 3.25 10.12
CA SER A 196 18.05 3.57 9.97
C SER A 196 18.41 3.87 8.51
N VAL A 197 17.87 3.11 7.56
CA VAL A 197 18.11 3.26 6.13
C VAL A 197 17.51 4.55 5.58
N SER A 198 16.25 4.83 5.93
CA SER A 198 15.57 6.04 5.47
C SER A 198 16.23 7.32 6.01
N ARG A 199 17.16 7.28 6.99
CA ARG A 199 17.89 8.48 7.45
C ARG A 199 18.98 8.90 6.46
N GLY A 200 19.52 7.96 5.69
CA GLY A 200 20.57 8.22 4.71
C GLY A 200 20.05 8.63 3.33
N ILE A 201 18.77 8.41 3.02
CA ILE A 201 18.21 8.63 1.67
C ILE A 201 17.07 9.66 1.71
N PRO A 202 17.33 10.94 1.35
CA PRO A 202 16.31 11.98 1.33
C PRO A 202 15.20 11.70 0.28
N ASP A 203 15.52 10.99 -0.80
CA ASP A 203 14.61 10.76 -1.94
C ASP A 203 13.46 9.79 -1.64
N VAL A 204 13.57 8.95 -0.60
CA VAL A 204 12.51 7.97 -0.26
C VAL A 204 11.23 8.69 0.17
N ALA A 205 11.34 9.77 0.95
CA ALA A 205 10.18 10.54 1.40
C ALA A 205 9.46 11.24 0.23
N LEU A 206 10.24 11.81 -0.71
CA LEU A 206 9.70 12.42 -1.92
C LEU A 206 9.00 11.38 -2.80
N THR A 207 9.64 10.23 -3.00
CA THR A 207 9.08 9.16 -3.84
C THR A 207 7.76 8.64 -3.29
N ILE A 208 7.65 8.49 -1.97
CA ILE A 208 6.42 8.03 -1.30
C ILE A 208 5.33 9.10 -1.35
N PHE A 209 5.70 10.37 -1.19
CA PHE A 209 4.77 11.47 -1.38
C PHE A 209 4.23 11.51 -2.81
N LEU A 210 5.11 11.37 -3.81
CA LEU A 210 4.74 11.29 -5.22
C LEU A 210 3.87 10.06 -5.51
N LEU A 211 4.15 8.91 -4.90
CA LEU A 211 3.36 7.71 -5.04
C LEU A 211 1.95 7.89 -4.45
N ALA A 212 1.85 8.48 -3.26
CA ALA A 212 0.57 8.80 -2.62
C ALA A 212 -0.23 9.84 -3.43
N LEU A 213 0.47 10.83 -4.00
CA LEU A 213 -0.11 11.80 -4.92
C LEU A 213 -0.61 11.12 -6.21
N ALA A 214 0.17 10.21 -6.79
CA ALA A 214 -0.21 9.43 -7.96
C ALA A 214 -1.42 8.52 -7.65
N GLN A 215 -1.47 7.88 -6.48
CA GLN A 215 -2.62 7.11 -6.03
C GLN A 215 -3.87 7.98 -5.94
N TYR A 216 -3.75 9.17 -5.33
CA TYR A 216 -4.82 10.14 -5.23
C TYR A 216 -5.35 10.53 -6.62
N TRP A 217 -4.46 10.87 -7.56
CA TRP A 217 -4.85 11.23 -8.93
C TRP A 217 -5.44 10.06 -9.72
N LEU A 218 -4.86 8.86 -9.64
CA LEU A 218 -5.38 7.66 -10.29
C LEU A 218 -6.75 7.27 -9.78
N SER A 219 -7.01 7.45 -8.47
CA SER A 219 -8.32 7.23 -7.87
C SER A 219 -9.35 8.29 -8.29
N GLY A 220 -8.91 9.48 -8.71
CA GLY A 220 -9.76 10.60 -9.14
C GLY A 220 -9.87 10.80 -10.66
N PHE A 221 -9.27 9.91 -11.46
CA PHE A 221 -9.16 10.11 -12.90
C PHE A 221 -10.51 9.88 -13.62
N PRO A 222 -10.96 10.79 -14.51
CA PRO A 222 -12.31 10.80 -15.08
C PRO A 222 -12.68 9.67 -16.06
N TRP A 223 -11.80 8.68 -16.32
CA TRP A 223 -12.06 7.59 -17.27
C TRP A 223 -13.29 6.74 -16.91
N PHE A 224 -13.67 6.70 -15.62
CA PHE A 224 -14.83 5.93 -15.15
C PHE A 224 -16.18 6.60 -15.38
N ARG A 225 -16.23 7.83 -15.93
CA ARG A 225 -17.49 8.49 -16.30
C ARG A 225 -18.26 7.76 -17.42
N LEU A 226 -17.62 6.80 -18.08
CA LEU A 226 -18.22 5.95 -19.11
C LEU A 226 -18.88 4.68 -18.55
N LEU A 227 -18.74 4.40 -17.26
CA LEU A 227 -19.29 3.22 -16.59
C LEU A 227 -20.31 3.63 -15.52
N ASP A 228 -21.29 2.76 -15.25
CA ASP A 228 -22.25 2.95 -14.15
C ASP A 228 -21.52 3.08 -12.80
N GLY A 229 -22.11 3.84 -11.87
CA GLY A 229 -21.43 4.26 -10.63
C GLY A 229 -20.80 3.13 -9.81
N SER A 230 -21.41 1.94 -9.78
CA SER A 230 -20.86 0.76 -9.07
C SER A 230 -19.76 0.04 -9.86
N THR A 231 -19.92 -0.13 -11.17
CA THR A 231 -18.93 -0.80 -12.03
C THR A 231 -17.67 0.04 -12.21
N ALA A 232 -17.83 1.37 -12.25
CA ALA A 232 -16.76 2.35 -12.16
C ALA A 232 -15.87 2.15 -10.92
N VAL A 233 -16.49 1.99 -9.74
CA VAL A 233 -15.76 1.83 -8.47
C VAL A 233 -15.02 0.48 -8.42
N VAL A 234 -15.64 -0.59 -8.90
CA VAL A 234 -14.99 -1.91 -8.99
C VAL A 234 -13.80 -1.88 -9.94
N ALA A 235 -13.98 -1.38 -11.17
CA ALA A 235 -12.91 -1.31 -12.17
C ALA A 235 -11.76 -0.39 -11.70
N GLY A 236 -12.09 0.75 -11.10
CA GLY A 236 -11.10 1.66 -10.48
C GLY A 236 -10.32 1.01 -9.34
N THR A 237 -10.98 0.16 -8.54
CA THR A 237 -10.30 -0.61 -7.51
C THR A 237 -9.29 -1.59 -8.09
N VAL A 238 -9.68 -2.33 -9.13
CA VAL A 238 -8.82 -3.32 -9.79
C VAL A 238 -7.59 -2.64 -10.39
N VAL A 239 -7.81 -1.63 -11.24
CA VAL A 239 -6.74 -0.92 -11.96
C VAL A 239 -5.86 -0.14 -10.99
N GLY A 240 -6.46 0.60 -10.07
CA GLY A 240 -5.73 1.38 -9.07
C GLY A 240 -4.84 0.51 -8.19
N THR A 241 -5.36 -0.63 -7.72
CA THR A 241 -4.59 -1.58 -6.91
C THR A 241 -3.45 -2.21 -7.72
N ALA A 242 -3.71 -2.57 -8.98
CA ALA A 242 -2.71 -3.18 -9.85
C ALA A 242 -1.54 -2.23 -10.14
N VAL A 243 -1.85 -1.02 -10.60
CA VAL A 243 -0.87 0.00 -10.99
C VAL A 243 -0.10 0.50 -9.77
N PHE A 244 -0.81 0.91 -8.72
CA PHE A 244 -0.18 1.40 -7.50
C PHE A 244 0.61 0.31 -6.79
N GLY A 245 0.07 -0.90 -6.69
CA GLY A 245 0.76 -2.02 -6.06
C GLY A 245 2.06 -2.38 -6.77
N ALA A 246 2.05 -2.42 -8.12
CA ALA A 246 3.25 -2.68 -8.90
C ALA A 246 4.31 -1.58 -8.72
N ALA A 247 3.91 -0.30 -8.78
CA ALA A 247 4.80 0.83 -8.54
C ALA A 247 5.37 0.81 -7.11
N PHE A 248 4.51 0.59 -6.11
CA PHE A 248 4.91 0.44 -4.71
C PHE A 248 5.97 -0.66 -4.54
N ALA A 249 5.72 -1.83 -5.11
CA ALA A 249 6.64 -2.95 -5.01
C ALA A 249 7.99 -2.72 -5.71
N ALA A 250 7.98 -2.05 -6.87
CA ALA A 250 9.20 -1.69 -7.57
C ALA A 250 10.06 -0.73 -6.72
N VAL A 251 9.43 0.29 -6.11
CA VAL A 251 10.14 1.27 -5.28
C VAL A 251 10.67 0.66 -3.99
N ILE A 252 9.91 -0.20 -3.28
CA ILE A 252 10.43 -0.86 -2.07
C ILE A 252 11.62 -1.76 -2.38
N CYS A 253 11.59 -2.49 -3.50
CA CYS A 253 12.67 -3.39 -3.89
C CYS A 253 13.91 -2.60 -4.35
N SER A 254 13.73 -1.57 -5.18
CA SER A 254 14.85 -0.74 -5.63
C SER A 254 15.51 0.01 -4.46
N THR A 255 14.72 0.51 -3.51
CA THR A 255 15.23 1.13 -2.29
C THR A 255 16.04 0.13 -1.47
N TYR A 256 15.52 -1.09 -1.27
CA TYR A 256 16.23 -2.13 -0.52
C TYR A 256 17.57 -2.49 -1.18
N ASP A 257 17.60 -2.68 -2.50
CA ASP A 257 18.81 -3.08 -3.23
C ASP A 257 19.83 -1.95 -3.39
N SER A 258 19.42 -0.69 -3.23
CA SER A 258 20.35 0.45 -3.19
C SER A 258 21.16 0.52 -1.88
N VAL A 259 20.69 -0.15 -0.83
CA VAL A 259 21.24 -0.03 0.54
C VAL A 259 21.84 -1.32 1.06
N SER A 260 21.26 -2.46 0.69
CA SER A 260 21.89 -3.75 0.91
C SER A 260 22.92 -3.96 -0.20
N PRO A 261 24.23 -3.89 0.08
CA PRO A 261 25.24 -4.17 -0.95
C PRO A 261 24.99 -5.58 -1.50
N SER A 262 25.04 -5.74 -2.82
CA SER A 262 25.00 -7.09 -3.38
C SER A 262 26.17 -7.87 -2.77
N PRO A 263 25.97 -9.15 -2.40
CA PRO A 263 27.14 -10.00 -2.21
C PRO A 263 27.97 -9.87 -3.47
N SER A 264 29.23 -9.48 -3.31
CA SER A 264 30.21 -9.38 -4.37
C SER A 264 30.17 -10.69 -5.16
N GLN A 265 29.79 -10.59 -6.45
CA GLN A 265 30.09 -11.65 -7.41
C GLN A 265 31.60 -11.70 -7.65
#